data_AF-A0A7C6IUX8-F1
#
_entry.id   AF-A0A7C6IUX8-F1
#
_cell.length_a   1.000
_cell.length_b   1.000
_cell.length_c   1.000
_cell.angle_alpha   90.00
_cell.angle_beta   90.00
_cell.angle_gamma   90.00
#
_symmetry.space_group_name_H-M   'P 1'
#
loop_
_entity.id
_entity.type
_entity.pdbx_description
1 polymer ?
#
loop_
_entity_poly.entity_id
_entity_poly.type
_entity_poly.pdbx_seq_one_letter_code
_entity_poly.pdbx_strand_id
1 'polypeptide(L)'
;MASDVLCLCLYNLEEKGESIPDPSNPEDIKVNNGFVALVGADTLEYRMFYDNKAVKKPLSIPQSLNTMAERKGVNFSYILQTALKEKLGIHDRP
;
A
#
# COMPACT_ATOMS: atom_id res chain seq x y z
N MET A 1 1.38 16.10 -11.73
CA MET A 1 -0.06 16.00 -12.07
C MET A 1 -0.37 14.76 -12.91
N ALA A 2 0.20 14.57 -14.11
CA ALA A 2 -0.07 13.38 -14.92
C ALA A 2 0.51 12.08 -14.32
N SER A 3 1.75 12.13 -13.83
CA SER A 3 2.39 11.00 -13.12
C SER A 3 1.63 10.61 -11.86
N ASP A 4 1.21 11.58 -11.04
CA ASP A 4 0.44 11.30 -9.81
C ASP A 4 -0.89 10.61 -10.09
N VAL A 5 -1.62 11.06 -11.12
CA VAL A 5 -2.89 10.44 -11.54
C VAL A 5 -2.64 9.03 -12.06
N LEU A 6 -1.59 8.82 -12.85
CA LEU A 6 -1.21 7.50 -13.34
C LEU A 6 -0.87 6.55 -12.18
N CYS A 7 -0.06 6.98 -11.20
CA CYS A 7 0.26 6.20 -10.01
C CYS A 7 -1.02 5.82 -9.23
N LEU A 8 -1.92 6.78 -9.00
CA LEU A 8 -3.18 6.52 -8.29
C LEU A 8 -4.07 5.53 -9.05
N CYS A 9 -4.19 5.65 -10.37
CA CYS A 9 -4.98 4.74 -11.19
C CYS A 9 -4.41 3.31 -11.14
N LEU A 10 -3.10 3.17 -11.31
CA LEU A 10 -2.44 1.86 -11.26
C LEU A 10 -2.58 1.22 -9.86
N TYR A 11 -2.38 1.99 -8.79
CA TYR A 11 -2.58 1.53 -7.42
C TYR A 11 -4.01 1.02 -7.18
N ASN A 12 -5.03 1.73 -7.68
CA ASN A 12 -6.42 1.28 -7.56
C ASN A 12 -6.70 -0.02 -8.31
N LEU A 13 -6.07 -0.23 -9.48
CA LEU A 13 -6.20 -1.49 -10.23
C LEU A 13 -5.55 -2.65 -9.45
N GLU A 14 -4.38 -2.42 -8.86
CA GLU A 14 -3.72 -3.41 -8.01
C GLU A 14 -4.54 -3.78 -6.77
N GLU A 15 -5.12 -2.79 -6.05
CA GLU A 15 -5.97 -3.05 -4.88
C GLU A 15 -7.23 -3.85 -5.21
N LYS A 16 -7.78 -3.67 -6.40
CA LYS A 16 -8.93 -4.43 -6.89
C LYS A 16 -8.56 -5.81 -7.47
N GLY A 17 -7.27 -6.10 -7.62
CA GLY A 17 -6.78 -7.30 -8.28
C GLY A 17 -7.07 -7.33 -9.78
N GLU A 18 -7.24 -6.17 -10.41
CA GLU A 18 -7.47 -6.03 -11.83
C GLU A 18 -6.14 -6.02 -12.60
N SER A 19 -6.14 -6.50 -13.84
CA SER A 19 -4.93 -6.50 -14.68
C SER A 19 -4.57 -5.08 -15.14
N ILE A 20 -3.30 -4.72 -14.97
CA ILE A 20 -2.77 -3.48 -15.54
C ILE A 20 -2.60 -3.66 -17.06
N PRO A 21 -3.15 -2.76 -17.89
CA PRO A 21 -3.00 -2.83 -19.34
C PRO A 21 -1.55 -2.55 -19.77
N ASP A 22 -1.10 -3.21 -20.83
CA ASP A 22 0.21 -2.96 -21.42
C ASP A 22 0.29 -1.53 -22.00
N PRO A 23 1.45 -0.84 -21.85
CA PRO A 23 1.63 0.48 -22.41
C PRO A 23 1.66 0.43 -23.95
N SER A 24 0.95 1.35 -24.58
CA SER A 24 0.99 1.52 -26.04
C SER A 24 2.38 1.97 -26.51
N ASN A 25 2.79 1.51 -27.69
CA ASN A 25 4.01 1.99 -28.34
C ASN A 25 3.82 3.47 -28.75
N PRO A 26 4.71 4.39 -28.35
CA PRO A 26 4.63 5.81 -28.72
C PRO A 26 4.58 6.05 -30.23
N GLU A 27 5.23 5.21 -31.03
CA GLU A 27 5.28 5.34 -32.49
C GLU A 27 3.92 5.10 -33.16
N ASP A 28 3.04 4.34 -32.52
CA ASP A 28 1.70 4.02 -33.05
C ASP A 28 0.67 5.13 -32.77
N ILE A 29 1.02 6.12 -31.93
CA ILE A 29 0.11 7.18 -31.49
C ILE A 29 0.11 8.33 -32.50
N LYS A 30 -0.97 8.43 -33.28
CA LYS A 30 -1.20 9.56 -34.20
C LYS A 30 -1.79 10.74 -33.46
N VAL A 31 -1.12 11.89 -33.51
CA VAL A 31 -1.56 13.12 -32.84
C VAL A 31 -1.88 14.19 -33.89
N ASN A 32 -3.08 14.78 -33.82
CA ASN A 32 -3.41 16.00 -34.56
C ASN A 32 -3.22 17.19 -33.61
N ASN A 33 -2.26 18.06 -33.93
CA ASN A 33 -1.97 19.28 -33.18
C ASN A 33 -1.58 19.04 -31.70
N GLY A 34 -0.53 18.25 -31.48
CA GLY A 34 0.00 17.96 -30.14
C GLY A 34 1.33 17.21 -30.18
N PHE A 35 1.76 16.70 -29.03
CA PHE A 35 2.96 15.88 -28.90
C PHE A 35 2.71 14.69 -27.97
N VAL A 36 3.51 13.63 -28.13
CA VAL A 36 3.49 12.46 -27.26
C VAL A 36 4.53 12.68 -26.15
N ALA A 37 4.14 12.39 -24.91
CA ALA A 37 5.03 12.42 -23.75
C ALA A 37 4.96 11.09 -23.00
N LEU A 38 6.13 10.56 -22.64
CA LEU A 38 6.22 9.41 -21.75
C LEU A 38 6.04 9.87 -20.32
N VAL A 39 5.19 9.16 -19.58
CA VAL A 39 4.96 9.40 -18.16
C VAL A 39 5.28 8.11 -17.41
N GLY A 40 6.25 8.18 -16.51
CA GLY A 40 6.55 7.11 -15.57
C GLY A 40 5.63 7.19 -14.36
N ALA A 41 5.35 6.02 -13.79
CA ALA A 41 4.69 5.86 -12.51
C ALA A 41 5.46 4.87 -11.66
N ASP A 42 5.79 5.27 -10.44
CA ASP A 42 6.33 4.38 -9.41
C ASP A 42 5.21 4.06 -8.42
N THR A 43 4.63 2.87 -8.57
CA THR A 43 3.57 2.39 -7.66
C THR A 43 4.12 1.88 -6.34
N LEU A 44 5.42 1.57 -6.24
CA LEU A 44 6.05 1.10 -5.00
C LEU A 44 6.17 2.25 -4.00
N GLU A 45 6.63 3.42 -4.44
CA GLU A 45 6.75 4.60 -3.58
C GLU A 45 5.37 5.04 -3.04
N TYR A 46 4.34 4.99 -3.91
CA TYR A 46 2.96 5.28 -3.54
C TYR A 46 2.40 4.24 -2.56
N ARG A 47 2.67 2.96 -2.78
CA ARG A 47 2.28 1.88 -1.87
C ARG A 47 2.90 2.07 -0.50
N MET A 48 4.20 2.38 -0.42
CA MET A 48 4.86 2.67 0.85
C MET A 48 4.27 3.90 1.54
N PHE A 49 3.95 4.96 0.81
CA PHE A 49 3.36 6.17 1.41
C PHE A 49 1.96 5.94 1.97
N TYR A 50 1.14 5.13 1.29
CA TYR A 50 -0.25 4.85 1.70
C TYR A 50 -0.37 3.68 2.70
N ASP A 51 0.48 2.65 2.61
CA ASP A 51 0.51 1.51 3.55
C ASP A 51 1.04 1.90 4.93
N ASN A 52 1.87 2.93 5.04
CA ASN A 52 2.44 3.36 6.32
C ASN A 52 1.46 4.13 7.22
N LYS A 53 0.20 4.33 6.80
CA LYS A 53 -0.81 4.95 7.65
C LYS A 53 -1.28 3.97 8.72
N ALA A 54 -0.89 4.24 9.97
CA ALA A 54 -1.40 3.52 11.12
C ALA A 54 -2.93 3.71 11.25
N VAL A 55 -3.70 2.67 10.94
CA VAL A 55 -5.15 2.68 11.11
C VAL A 55 -5.50 2.21 12.53
N LYS A 56 -6.20 3.05 13.30
CA LYS A 56 -6.72 2.65 14.62
C LYS A 56 -7.77 1.55 14.44
N LYS A 57 -7.50 0.36 14.98
CA LYS A 57 -8.45 -0.76 15.03
C LYS A 57 -8.89 -0.99 16.47
N PRO A 58 -10.19 -0.88 16.80
CA PRO A 58 -10.68 -1.29 18.10
C PRO A 58 -10.54 -2.82 18.24
N LEU A 59 -10.02 -3.29 19.37
CA LEU A 59 -9.83 -4.72 19.67
C LEU A 59 -10.53 -5.08 20.97
N SER A 60 -10.97 -6.34 21.09
CA SER A 60 -11.57 -6.89 22.30
C SER A 60 -10.72 -8.05 22.79
N ILE A 61 -10.30 -8.00 24.05
CA ILE A 61 -9.50 -9.04 24.71
C ILE A 61 -10.03 -9.30 26.13
N PRO A 62 -9.80 -10.49 26.70
CA PRO A 62 -10.16 -10.78 28.09
C PRO A 62 -9.51 -9.77 29.07
N GLN A 63 -10.26 -9.35 30.09
CA GLN A 63 -9.76 -8.38 31.07
C GLN A 63 -8.48 -8.85 31.78
N SER A 64 -8.41 -10.14 32.13
CA SER A 64 -7.22 -10.73 32.74
C SER A 64 -5.97 -10.55 31.86
N LEU A 65 -6.13 -10.71 30.54
CA LEU A 65 -5.05 -10.55 29.58
C LEU A 65 -4.62 -9.09 29.46
N ASN A 66 -5.57 -8.15 29.41
CA ASN A 66 -5.27 -6.73 29.38
C ASN A 66 -4.45 -6.30 30.60
N THR A 67 -4.90 -6.67 31.80
CA THR A 67 -4.20 -6.33 33.05
C THR A 67 -2.80 -6.93 33.11
N MET A 68 -2.61 -8.17 32.65
CA MET A 68 -1.28 -8.79 32.60
C MET A 68 -0.35 -8.08 31.60
N ALA A 69 -0.87 -7.68 30.44
CA ALA A 69 -0.13 -6.98 29.41
C ALA A 69 0.27 -5.56 29.85
N GLU A 70 -0.65 -4.81 30.46
CA GLU A 70 -0.38 -3.47 31.00
C GLU A 70 0.68 -3.49 32.11
N ARG A 71 0.61 -4.45 33.04
CA ARG A 71 1.62 -4.62 34.11
C ARG A 71 3.02 -4.89 33.57
N LYS A 72 3.10 -5.52 32.39
CA LYS A 72 4.36 -5.82 31.71
C LYS A 72 4.78 -4.74 30.71
N GLY A 73 4.01 -3.65 30.58
CA GLY A 73 4.32 -2.56 29.64
C GLY A 73 4.22 -2.98 28.17
N VAL A 74 3.34 -3.91 27.84
CA VAL A 74 3.20 -4.43 26.46
C VAL A 74 2.61 -3.37 25.54
N ASN A 75 3.25 -3.17 24.38
CA ASN A 75 2.71 -2.35 23.30
C ASN A 75 1.77 -3.19 22.41
N PHE A 76 0.47 -3.07 22.64
CA PHE A 76 -0.55 -3.82 21.89
C PHE A 76 -0.47 -3.58 20.38
N SER A 77 -0.24 -2.35 19.95
CA SER A 77 -0.14 -2.00 18.52
C SER A 77 1.04 -2.71 17.87
N TYR A 78 2.20 -2.73 18.54
CA TYR A 78 3.39 -3.41 18.04
C TYR A 78 3.19 -4.93 17.94
N ILE A 79 2.60 -5.54 18.97
CA ILE A 79 2.32 -6.97 18.99
C ILE A 79 1.32 -7.34 17.88
N LEU A 80 0.26 -6.55 17.69
CA LEU A 80 -0.72 -6.79 16.64
C LEU A 80 -0.09 -6.69 15.24
N GLN A 81 0.73 -5.66 15.00
CA GLN A 81 1.43 -5.50 13.72
C GLN A 81 2.38 -6.67 13.46
N THR A 82 3.18 -7.07 14.45
CA THR A 82 4.14 -8.17 14.34
C THR A 82 3.42 -9.49 14.05
N ALA A 83 2.38 -9.81 14.82
CA ALA A 83 1.61 -11.04 14.64
C ALA A 83 0.88 -11.08 13.29
N LEU A 84 0.37 -9.95 12.79
CA LEU A 84 -0.25 -9.87 11.48
C LEU A 84 0.78 -10.04 10.35
N LYS A 85 1.95 -9.39 10.44
CA LYS A 85 3.04 -9.57 9.49
C LYS A 85 3.45 -11.04 9.38
N GLU A 86 3.65 -11.70 10.51
CA GLU A 86 3.98 -13.13 10.58
C GLU A 86 2.88 -14.01 9.95
N LYS A 87 1.61 -13.76 10.29
CA LYS A 87 0.47 -14.51 9.74
C LYS A 87 0.27 -14.32 8.23
N LEU A 88 0.64 -13.15 7.70
CA LEU A 88 0.53 -12.82 6.29
C LEU A 88 1.80 -13.14 5.49
N GLY A 89 2.85 -13.67 6.13
CA GLY A 89 4.13 -13.97 5.45
C GLY A 89 4.89 -12.72 5.00
N ILE A 90 4.62 -11.57 5.62
CA ILE A 90 5.30 -10.30 5.33
C ILE A 90 6.52 -10.23 6.24
N HIS A 91 7.70 -10.32 5.64
CA HIS A 91 8.97 -10.13 6.32
C HIS A 91 9.55 -8.78 5.90
N ASP A 92 9.87 -7.91 6.86
CA ASP A 92 10.64 -6.71 6.56
C ASP A 92 11.95 -7.16 5.92
N ARG A 93 12.20 -6.73 4.67
CA ARG A 93 13.49 -6.95 4.03
C ARG A 93 14.57 -6.21 4.84
N PRO A 94 15.77 -6.82 5.00
CA PRO A 94 16.88 -6.20 5.73
C PRO A 94 17.34 -4.90 5.07
#